data_AF-A0A151T9L7-F1
#
_entry.id   AF-A0A151T9L7-F1
#
_cell.length_a   1.000
_cell.length_b   1.000
_cell.length_c   1.000
_cell.angle_alpha   90.00
_cell.angle_beta   90.00
_cell.angle_gamma   90.00
#
_symmetry.space_group_name_H-M   'P 1'
#
loop_
_entity.id
_entity.type
_entity.pdbx_description
1 polymer ?
#
loop_
_entity_poly.entity_id
_entity_poly.type
_entity_poly.pdbx_seq_one_letter_code
_entity_poly.pdbx_strand_id
1 'polypeptide(L)'
;MVLNCKIMDIPFKYLGLPIGDNPRRQAMWKPIILKFEKKLALWKNKLLSLAGRVCLINFVLSSLPLFYISFFKIPKKVEHIR
;
A
#
# COMPACT_ATOMS: atom_id res chain seq x y z
N MET A 1 -10.82 -25.17 22.99
CA MET A 1 -9.49 -24.70 22.54
C MET A 1 -9.55 -23.19 22.42
N VAL A 2 -9.29 -22.48 23.52
CA VAL A 2 -9.28 -21.01 23.52
C VAL A 2 -7.88 -20.60 23.11
N LEU A 3 -7.73 -20.19 21.85
CA LEU A 3 -6.51 -19.54 21.37
C LEU A 3 -6.33 -18.28 22.21
N ASN A 4 -5.19 -18.15 22.88
CA ASN A 4 -4.79 -17.00 23.69
C ASN A 4 -4.53 -15.77 22.80
N CYS A 5 -5.54 -15.36 22.04
CA CYS A 5 -5.51 -14.24 21.12
C CYS A 5 -5.66 -12.94 21.89
N LYS A 6 -4.58 -12.15 21.94
CA LYS A 6 -4.65 -10.76 22.41
C LYS A 6 -5.39 -9.94 21.35
N ILE A 7 -6.46 -9.27 21.77
CA ILE A 7 -7.16 -8.27 20.97
C ILE A 7 -6.23 -7.06 20.89
N MET A 8 -5.81 -6.69 19.68
CA MET A 8 -5.05 -5.45 19.45
C MET A 8 -6.02 -4.29 19.25
N ASP A 9 -5.75 -3.19 19.94
CA ASP A 9 -6.49 -1.94 19.77
C ASP A 9 -6.20 -1.30 18.41
N ILE A 10 -7.26 -0.77 17.80
CA ILE A 10 -7.25 -0.13 16.50
C ILE A 10 -6.97 1.38 16.71
N PRO A 11 -6.07 2.03 15.95
CA PRO A 11 -5.40 1.56 14.74
C PRO A 11 -4.02 0.93 14.97
N PHE A 12 -3.78 -0.25 14.39
CA PHE A 12 -2.49 -0.94 14.42
C PHE A 12 -1.93 -1.17 13.01
N LYS A 13 -0.61 -1.38 12.87
CA LYS A 13 0.02 -1.64 11.56
C LYS A 13 0.14 -3.13 11.30
N TYR A 14 -0.44 -3.61 10.20
CA TYR A 14 -0.33 -4.99 9.74
C TYR A 14 0.21 -5.03 8.32
N LEU A 15 1.28 -5.81 8.09
CA LEU A 15 1.96 -5.90 6.78
C LEU A 15 2.39 -4.53 6.19
N GLY A 16 2.54 -3.50 7.04
CA GLY A 16 2.85 -2.13 6.64
C GLY A 16 1.64 -1.24 6.33
N LEU A 17 0.42 -1.77 6.43
CA LEU A 17 -0.84 -1.04 6.32
C LEU A 17 -1.36 -0.67 7.71
N PRO A 18 -1.73 0.60 7.98
CA PRO A 18 -2.51 0.94 9.16
C PRO A 18 -3.94 0.40 9.01
N ILE A 19 -4.30 -0.57 9.85
CA ILE A 19 -5.64 -1.14 9.97
C ILE A 19 -6.48 -0.23 10.87
N GLY A 20 -7.66 0.13 10.37
CA GLY A 20 -8.65 0.98 11.05
C GLY A 20 -8.34 2.48 11.05
N ASP A 21 -7.31 2.90 10.32
CA ASP A 21 -7.23 4.28 9.82
C ASP A 21 -8.08 4.41 8.55
N ASN A 22 -8.56 5.62 8.23
CA ASN A 22 -9.45 5.82 7.08
C ASN A 22 -8.64 5.79 5.77
N PRO A 23 -8.79 4.76 4.91
CA PRO A 23 -8.02 4.64 3.67
C PRO A 23 -8.36 5.73 2.65
N ARG A 24 -9.44 6.49 2.87
CA ARG A 24 -9.81 7.65 2.05
C ARG A 24 -8.99 8.90 2.36
N ARG A 25 -8.20 8.92 3.44
CA ARG A 25 -7.37 10.08 3.81
C ARG A 25 -6.01 9.99 3.11
N GLN A 26 -5.68 10.98 2.29
CA GLN A 26 -4.36 11.11 1.64
C GLN A 26 -3.19 11.04 2.63
N ALA A 27 -3.39 11.53 3.87
CA ALA A 27 -2.38 11.50 4.93
C ALA A 27 -1.91 10.07 5.29
N MET A 28 -2.78 9.07 5.16
CA MET A 28 -2.45 7.66 5.41
C MET A 28 -1.51 7.10 4.33
N TRP A 29 -1.61 7.58 3.09
CA TRP A 29 -0.81 7.13 1.94
C TRP A 29 0.60 7.72 1.91
N LYS A 30 0.79 8.92 2.45
CA LYS A 30 2.09 9.60 2.47
C LYS A 30 3.23 8.77 3.08
N PRO A 31 3.12 8.16 4.27
CA PRO A 31 4.20 7.34 4.84
C PRO A 31 4.46 6.04 4.06
N ILE A 32 3.43 5.50 3.40
CA ILE A 32 3.54 4.32 2.54
C ILE A 32 4.40 4.66 1.33
N ILE A 33 4.03 5.73 0.61
CA ILE A 33 4.76 6.19 -0.59
C ILE A 33 6.22 6.47 -0.25
N LEU A 34 6.50 7.20 0.85
CA LEU A 34 7.86 7.48 1.30
C LEU A 34 8.67 6.21 1.60
N LYS A 35 8.05 5.16 2.16
CA LYS A 35 8.71 3.88 2.42
C LYS A 35 9.09 3.17 1.11
N PHE A 36 8.25 3.27 0.09
CA PHE A 36 8.52 2.71 -1.24
C PHE A 36 9.55 3.53 -2.01
N GLU A 37 9.49 4.87 -1.96
CA GLU A 37 10.53 5.73 -2.52
C GLU A 37 11.90 5.42 -1.91
N LYS A 38 11.96 5.23 -0.59
CA LYS A 38 13.21 4.81 0.08
C LYS A 38 13.70 3.45 -0.42
N LYS A 39 12.79 2.50 -0.66
CA LYS A 39 13.14 1.20 -1.25
C LYS A 39 13.61 1.34 -2.70
N LEU A 40 12.93 2.12 -3.53
CA LEU A 40 13.32 2.38 -4.92
C LEU A 40 14.66 3.14 -5.01
N ALA A 41 14.91 4.08 -4.11
CA ALA A 41 16.18 4.79 -4.01
C ALA A 41 17.35 3.83 -3.74
N LEU A 42 17.15 2.80 -2.89
CA LEU A 42 18.14 1.74 -2.68
C LEU A 42 18.38 0.90 -3.95
N TRP A 43 17.37 0.72 -4.79
CA TRP A 43 17.47 -0.08 -6.02
C TRP A 43 18.10 0.73 -7.17
N LYS A 44 17.99 2.06 -7.13
CA LYS A 44 18.64 2.97 -8.08
C LYS A 44 20.18 2.78 -8.13
N ASN A 45 20.77 2.32 -7.02
CA ASN A 45 22.21 2.06 -6.88
C ASN A 45 22.63 0.62 -7.24
N LYS A 46 21.70 -0.32 -7.45
CA LYS A 46 22.00 -1.71 -7.85
C LYS A 46 21.78 -1.87 -9.35
N LEU A 47 22.86 -1.95 -10.13
CA LEU A 47 23.07 -2.64 -11.43
C LEU A 47 21.87 -2.87 -12.40
N LEU A 48 20.81 -2.06 -12.35
CA LEU A 48 19.65 -2.22 -13.21
C LEU A 48 19.83 -1.39 -14.47
N SER A 49 19.75 -2.05 -15.63
CA SER A 49 19.66 -1.41 -16.95
C SER A 49 18.52 -0.39 -16.99
N LEU A 50 18.65 0.64 -17.82
CA LEU A 50 17.64 1.70 -17.98
C LEU A 50 16.24 1.14 -18.26
N ALA A 51 16.15 0.13 -19.14
CA ALA A 51 14.90 -0.57 -19.43
C ALA A 51 14.34 -1.30 -18.21
N GLY A 52 15.20 -1.94 -17.42
CA GLY A 52 14.82 -2.60 -16.17
C GLY A 52 14.28 -1.62 -15.13
N ARG A 53 14.82 -0.40 -15.07
CA ARG A 53 14.33 0.66 -14.17
C ARG A 53 12.92 1.10 -14.53
N VAL A 54 12.66 1.35 -15.81
CA VAL A 54 11.32 1.75 -16.29
C VAL A 54 10.30 0.65 -16.04
N CYS A 55 10.66 -0.60 -16.36
CA CYS A 55 9.79 -1.75 -16.14
C CYS A 55 9.47 -1.93 -14.65
N LEU A 56 10.46 -1.79 -13.77
CA LEU A 56 10.27 -1.90 -12.34
C LEU A 56 9.38 -0.78 -11.77
N ILE A 57 9.56 0.46 -12.22
CA ILE A 57 8.72 1.59 -11.82
C ILE A 57 7.26 1.33 -12.23
N ASN A 58 7.03 0.92 -13.47
CA ASN A 58 5.69 0.59 -13.97
C ASN A 58 5.06 -0.59 -13.21
N PHE A 59 5.84 -1.62 -12.88
CA PHE A 59 5.38 -2.78 -12.13
C PHE A 59 4.98 -2.41 -10.71
N VAL A 60 5.80 -1.61 -10.02
CA VAL A 60 5.52 -1.15 -8.65
C VAL A 60 4.30 -0.21 -8.63
N LEU A 61 4.21 0.73 -9.57
CA LEU A 61 3.06 1.63 -9.70
C LEU A 61 1.76 0.91 -10.06
N SER A 62 1.82 -0.21 -10.79
CA SER A 62 0.63 -1.00 -11.14
C SER A 62 0.20 -1.95 -10.01
N SER A 63 1.16 -2.58 -9.33
CA SER A 63 0.89 -3.54 -8.24
C SER A 63 0.43 -2.86 -6.95
N LEU A 64 0.87 -1.62 -6.69
CA LEU A 64 0.48 -0.85 -5.50
C LEU A 64 -1.04 -0.61 -5.41
N PRO A 65 -1.70 0.03 -6.38
CA PRO A 65 -3.15 0.23 -6.37
C PRO A 65 -3.91 -1.09 -6.21
N LEU A 66 -3.47 -2.14 -6.92
CA LEU A 66 -4.11 -3.45 -6.86
C LEU A 66 -4.04 -4.08 -5.47
N PHE A 67 -2.88 -4.04 -4.82
CA PHE A 67 -2.72 -4.50 -3.45
C PHE A 67 -3.63 -3.73 -2.49
N TYR A 68 -3.67 -2.40 -2.60
CA TYR A 68 -4.52 -1.60 -1.71
C TYR A 68 -6.01 -1.77 -1.96
N ILE A 69 -6.44 -1.93 -3.22
CA ILE A 69 -7.83 -2.23 -3.59
C ILE A 69 -8.27 -3.60 -3.05
N SER A 70 -7.36 -4.56 -2.94
CA SER A 70 -7.64 -5.87 -2.37
C SER A 70 -7.88 -5.82 -0.85
N PHE A 71 -7.16 -4.95 -0.12
CA PHE A 71 -7.29 -4.81 1.33
C PHE A 71 -8.35 -3.79 1.77
N PHE A 72 -8.53 -2.70 1.01
CA PHE A 72 -9.52 -1.67 1.30
C PHE A 72 -10.65 -1.76 0.30
N LYS A 73 -11.87 -1.98 0.81
CA LYS A 73 -13.09 -1.89 0.01
C LYS A 73 -13.08 -0.56 -0.75
N ILE A 74 -13.06 -0.61 -2.08
CA ILE A 74 -13.23 0.58 -2.93
C ILE A 74 -14.49 1.29 -2.42
N PRO A 75 -14.42 2.60 -2.10
CA PRO A 75 -15.61 3.32 -1.72
C PRO A 75 -16.62 3.22 -2.86
N LYS A 76 -17.78 2.61 -2.59
CA LYS A 76 -18.97 2.65 -3.45
C LYS A 76 -19.47 4.11 -3.54
N LYS A 77 -18.73 4.97 -4.24
CA LYS A 77 -19.16 6.33 -4.57
C LYS A 77 -19.33 6.51 -6.08
N VAL A 78 -19.66 5.41 -6.77
CA VAL A 78 -20.15 5.42 -8.14
C VAL A 78 -21.24 4.33 -8.24
N GLU A 79 -22.30 4.50 -7.46
CA GLU A 79 -23.55 3.73 -7.60
C GLU A 79 -24.73 4.72 -7.66
N HIS A 80 -24.55 5.83 -8.40
CA HIS A 80 -25.64 6.75 -8.72
C HIS A 80 -25.35 7.50 -10.03
N ILE A 81 -25.41 6.77 -11.14
CA ILE A 81 -25.79 7.33 -12.44
C ILE A 81 -26.87 6.40 -12.94
N ARG A 82 -28.10 6.73 -12.56
CA ARG A 82 -29.32 6.25 -13.18
C ARG A 82 -29.85 7.39 -14.04
#